data_AF-A0A1I1XY85-F1
#
_entry.id   AF-A0A1I1XY85-F1
#
_cell.length_a   1.000
_cell.length_b   1.000
_cell.length_c   1.000
_cell.angle_alpha   90.00
_cell.angle_beta   90.00
_cell.angle_gamma   90.00
#
_symmetry.space_group_name_H-M   'P 1'
#
loop_
_entity.id
_entity.type
_entity.pdbx_description
1 polymer ?
#
loop_
_entity_poly.entity_id
_entity_poly.type
_entity_poly.pdbx_seq_one_letter_code
_entity_poly.pdbx_strand_id
1 'polypeptide(L)'
;MAPTEELDAARERLGQLDRVPESASASVTALLGWIRKIELTDETEQQWRDLVTSAEKLDPTDATAFLALTQQLKEAPTTPPPPRGWLLADLAVLDCARAINAATRETAPEAEGS
;
A
#
# COMPACT_ATOMS: atom_id res chain seq x y z
N MET A 1 9.03 0.30 16.15
CA MET A 1 9.44 0.11 14.75
C MET A 1 9.31 1.47 14.07
N ALA A 2 10.31 1.90 13.32
CA ALA A 2 10.21 3.15 12.58
C ALA A 2 9.21 3.01 11.41
N PRO A 3 8.57 4.10 10.93
CA PRO A 3 7.59 4.03 9.83
C PRO A 3 8.13 3.34 8.56
N THR A 4 9.40 3.56 8.22
CA THR A 4 10.05 2.91 7.09
C THR A 4 10.21 1.40 7.31
N GLU A 5 10.59 0.98 8.52
CA GLU A 5 10.72 -0.44 8.88
C GLU A 5 9.35 -1.15 8.85
N GLU A 6 8.28 -0.48 9.27
CA GLU A 6 6.92 -1.03 9.20
C GLU A 6 6.49 -1.30 7.75
N LEU A 7 6.79 -0.37 6.84
CA LEU A 7 6.49 -0.49 5.42
C LEU A 7 7.29 -1.62 4.76
N ASP A 8 8.59 -1.66 4.99
CA ASP A 8 9.45 -2.67 4.38
C ASP A 8 9.06 -4.07 4.87
N ALA A 9 8.74 -4.23 6.16
CA ALA A 9 8.27 -5.50 6.72
C ALA A 9 6.88 -5.92 6.18
N ALA A 10 5.99 -4.96 5.91
CA ALA A 10 4.70 -5.26 5.29
C ALA A 10 4.85 -5.69 3.83
N ARG A 11 5.77 -5.06 3.08
CA ARG A 11 6.10 -5.44 1.70
C ARG A 11 6.71 -6.83 1.62
N GLU A 12 7.64 -7.15 2.52
CA GLU A 12 8.21 -8.50 2.60
C GLU A 12 7.13 -9.55 2.83
N ARG A 13 6.20 -9.31 3.76
CA ARG A 13 5.05 -10.18 4.00
C ARG A 13 4.15 -10.31 2.79
N LEU A 14 3.78 -9.21 2.14
CA LEU A 14 2.96 -9.25 0.91
C LEU A 14 3.62 -10.08 -0.18
N GLY A 15 4.96 -10.02 -0.31
CA GLY A 15 5.71 -10.83 -1.27
C GLY A 15 5.68 -12.34 -1.00
N GLN A 16 5.21 -12.76 0.17
CA GLN A 16 5.06 -14.16 0.56
C GLN A 16 3.59 -14.64 0.49
N LEU A 17 2.65 -13.75 0.15
CA LEU A 17 1.22 -14.02 0.14
C LEU A 17 0.67 -14.03 -1.29
N ASP A 18 -0.25 -14.94 -1.58
CA ASP A 18 -1.04 -14.88 -2.82
C ASP A 18 -2.16 -13.83 -2.73
N ARG A 19 -2.65 -13.56 -1.51
CA ARG A 19 -3.78 -12.67 -1.25
C ARG A 19 -3.54 -11.75 -0.06
N VAL A 20 -4.11 -10.54 -0.14
CA VAL A 20 -4.17 -9.60 0.98
C VAL A 20 -4.96 -10.24 2.12
N PRO A 21 -4.48 -10.18 3.38
CA PRO A 21 -5.23 -10.69 4.52
C PRO A 21 -6.59 -9.99 4.66
N GLU A 22 -7.65 -10.75 4.97
CA GLU A 22 -9.02 -10.22 5.08
C GLU A 22 -9.12 -9.12 6.14
N SER A 23 -8.42 -9.26 7.27
CA SER A 23 -8.37 -8.23 8.33
C SER A 23 -7.68 -6.93 7.91
N ALA A 24 -6.90 -6.94 6.82
CA ALA A 24 -6.30 -5.74 6.23
C ALA A 24 -7.12 -5.12 5.08
N SER A 25 -8.19 -5.79 4.62
CA SER A 25 -8.97 -5.40 3.44
C SER A 25 -9.56 -3.98 3.51
N ALA A 26 -10.00 -3.55 4.69
CA ALA A 26 -10.52 -2.21 4.93
C ALA A 26 -9.44 -1.14 4.71
N SER A 27 -8.23 -1.36 5.25
CA SER A 27 -7.10 -0.44 5.06
C SER A 27 -6.67 -0.39 3.60
N VAL A 28 -6.58 -1.54 2.92
CA VAL A 28 -6.27 -1.61 1.48
C VAL A 28 -7.29 -0.83 0.65
N THR A 29 -8.58 -1.03 0.91
CA THR A 29 -9.65 -0.32 0.21
C THR A 29 -9.57 1.19 0.45
N ALA A 30 -9.23 1.63 1.67
CA ALA A 30 -9.05 3.03 2.00
C ALA A 30 -7.86 3.65 1.23
N LEU A 31 -6.71 2.97 1.18
CA LEU A 31 -5.55 3.42 0.40
C LEU A 31 -5.89 3.57 -1.09
N LEU A 32 -6.54 2.56 -1.69
CA LEU A 32 -6.97 2.65 -3.09
C LEU A 32 -7.93 3.83 -3.31
N GLY A 33 -8.84 4.06 -2.36
CA GLY A 33 -9.74 5.22 -2.38
C GLY A 33 -9.00 6.56 -2.34
N TRP A 34 -7.91 6.66 -1.56
CA TRP A 34 -7.08 7.86 -1.52
C TRP A 34 -6.25 8.06 -2.79
N ILE A 35 -5.65 7.00 -3.33
CA ILE A 35 -4.90 7.07 -4.58
C ILE A 35 -5.82 7.53 -5.72
N ARG A 36 -7.03 6.98 -5.84
CA ARG A 36 -8.02 7.37 -6.85
C ARG A 36 -8.51 8.83 -6.72
N LYS A 37 -8.30 9.46 -5.56
CA LYS A 37 -8.66 10.86 -5.30
C LYS A 37 -7.52 11.85 -5.52
N ILE A 38 -6.33 11.37 -5.92
CA ILE A 38 -5.22 12.25 -6.27
C ILE A 38 -5.63 13.13 -7.45
N GLU A 39 -5.50 14.45 -7.28
CA GLU A 39 -5.88 15.44 -8.28
C GLU A 39 -4.78 15.53 -9.35
N LEU A 40 -5.02 14.91 -10.50
CA LEU A 40 -4.11 14.94 -11.65
C LEU A 40 -4.39 16.16 -12.53
N THR A 41 -3.35 16.90 -12.86
CA THR A 41 -3.35 18.03 -13.81
C THR A 41 -2.51 17.69 -15.04
N ASP A 42 -2.49 18.53 -16.07
CA ASP A 42 -1.63 18.34 -17.26
C ASP A 42 -0.13 18.37 -16.93
N GLU A 43 0.26 19.12 -15.90
CA GLU A 43 1.65 19.23 -15.42
C GLU A 43 2.07 18.09 -14.48
N THR A 44 1.14 17.21 -14.10
CA THR A 44 1.46 16.08 -13.21
C THR A 44 2.40 15.10 -13.90
N GLU A 45 3.38 14.58 -13.17
CA GLU A 45 4.29 13.56 -13.72
C GLU A 45 3.55 12.28 -14.10
N GLN A 46 3.98 11.63 -15.19
CA GLN A 46 3.30 10.45 -15.73
C GLN A 46 3.18 9.31 -14.70
N GLN A 47 4.18 9.16 -13.83
CA GLN A 47 4.20 8.14 -12.77
C GLN A 47 3.01 8.26 -11.80
N TRP A 48 2.55 9.49 -11.51
CA TRP A 48 1.34 9.68 -10.70
C TRP A 48 0.08 9.26 -11.44
N ARG A 49 0.01 9.49 -12.76
CA ARG A 49 -1.11 9.02 -13.59
C ARG A 49 -1.14 7.50 -13.69
N ASP A 50 0.03 6.89 -13.85
CA ASP A 50 0.19 5.44 -13.92
C ASP A 50 -0.20 4.79 -12.58
N LEU A 51 0.17 5.41 -11.46
CA LEU A 51 -0.23 4.98 -10.12
C LEU A 51 -1.77 5.01 -9.95
N VAL A 52 -2.42 6.12 -10.31
CA VAL A 52 -3.89 6.23 -10.24
C VAL A 52 -4.56 5.18 -11.12
N THR A 53 -4.09 5.05 -12.36
CA THR A 53 -4.61 4.05 -13.32
C THR A 53 -4.44 2.62 -12.78
N SER A 54 -3.32 2.33 -12.13
CA SER A 54 -3.05 1.04 -11.51
C SER A 54 -4.01 0.77 -10.35
N ALA A 55 -4.25 1.77 -9.49
CA ALA A 55 -5.21 1.65 -8.39
C ALA A 55 -6.66 1.48 -8.84
N GLU A 56 -7.07 2.02 -10.00
CA GLU A 56 -8.42 1.82 -10.56
C GLU A 56 -8.69 0.38 -11.00
N LYS A 57 -7.67 -0.30 -11.53
CA LYS A 57 -7.79 -1.64 -12.12
C LYS A 57 -7.45 -2.77 -11.14
N LEU A 58 -6.85 -2.42 -10.01
CA LEU A 58 -6.36 -3.39 -9.04
C LEU A 58 -7.50 -4.11 -8.31
N ASP A 59 -7.39 -5.45 -8.25
CA ASP A 59 -8.18 -6.27 -7.34
C ASP A 59 -7.61 -6.11 -5.92
N PRO A 60 -8.39 -5.59 -4.94
CA PRO A 60 -7.92 -5.34 -3.58
C PRO A 60 -7.52 -6.62 -2.82
N THR A 61 -7.84 -7.80 -3.34
CA THR A 61 -7.44 -9.08 -2.75
C THR A 61 -6.11 -9.61 -3.28
N ASP A 62 -5.59 -9.07 -4.39
CA ASP A 62 -4.33 -9.51 -5.01
C ASP A 62 -3.12 -8.89 -4.29
N ALA A 63 -2.37 -9.73 -3.57
CA ALA A 63 -1.20 -9.28 -2.81
C ALA A 63 -0.03 -8.83 -3.70
N THR A 64 0.16 -9.45 -4.86
CA THR A 64 1.25 -9.12 -5.78
C THR A 64 0.99 -7.79 -6.46
N ALA A 65 -0.23 -7.58 -6.96
CA ALA A 65 -0.64 -6.31 -7.53
C ALA A 65 -0.60 -5.19 -6.49
N PHE A 66 -1.05 -5.47 -5.26
CA PHE A 66 -1.01 -4.49 -4.18
C PHE A 66 0.41 -4.12 -3.77
N LEU A 67 1.31 -5.10 -3.65
CA LEU A 67 2.74 -4.86 -3.42
C LEU A 67 3.33 -3.93 -4.48
N ALA A 68 3.09 -4.23 -5.77
CA ALA A 68 3.57 -3.40 -6.87
C ALA A 68 3.04 -1.96 -6.78
N LEU A 69 1.77 -1.76 -6.43
CA LEU A 69 1.18 -0.44 -6.25
C LEU A 69 1.86 0.34 -5.12
N THR A 70 2.11 -0.30 -3.96
CA THR A 70 2.81 0.38 -2.85
C THR A 70 4.26 0.72 -3.19
N GLN A 71 4.89 -0.02 -4.09
CA GLN A 71 6.23 0.29 -4.59
C GLN A 71 6.19 1.49 -5.55
N GLN A 72 5.24 1.52 -6.48
CA GLN A 72 5.01 2.67 -7.37
C GLN A 72 4.78 3.96 -6.57
N LEU A 73 3.98 3.91 -5.50
CA LEU A 73 3.74 5.08 -4.65
C LEU A 73 5.04 5.60 -3.99
N LYS A 74 5.95 4.70 -3.59
CA LYS A 74 7.26 5.07 -3.01
C LYS A 74 8.21 5.65 -4.06
N GLU A 75 8.13 5.16 -5.30
CA GLU A 75 8.99 5.60 -6.41
C GLU A 75 8.46 6.83 -7.14
N ALA A 76 7.20 7.23 -6.88
CA ALA A 76 6.60 8.39 -7.48
C ALA A 76 7.39 9.67 -7.14
N PRO A 77 7.63 10.55 -8.12
CA PRO A 77 8.50 11.70 -7.94
C PRO A 77 7.87 12.70 -6.99
N THR A 78 8.70 13.22 -6.08
CA THR A 78 8.34 14.32 -5.18
C THR A 78 8.85 15.68 -5.69
N THR A 79 9.53 15.69 -6.85
CA THR A 79 9.99 16.90 -7.55
C THR A 79 9.65 16.77 -9.05
N PRO A 80 8.87 17.69 -9.65
CA PRO A 80 8.19 18.83 -9.03
C PRO A 80 7.23 18.39 -7.90
N PRO A 81 6.70 19.33 -7.09
CA PRO A 81 5.86 18.98 -5.95
C PRO A 81 4.75 17.99 -6.34
N PRO A 82 4.52 16.93 -5.54
CA PRO A 82 3.55 15.90 -5.85
C PRO A 82 2.11 16.45 -5.91
N PRO A 83 1.22 15.79 -6.66
CA PRO A 83 -0.15 16.24 -6.89
C PRO A 83 -0.96 16.29 -5.59
N ARG A 84 -1.99 17.15 -5.57
CA ARG A 84 -2.85 17.29 -4.39
C ARG A 84 -3.54 15.96 -4.06
N GLY A 85 -3.56 15.62 -2.76
CA GLY A 85 -4.08 14.34 -2.27
C GLY A 85 -3.02 13.26 -2.05
N TRP A 86 -1.79 13.41 -2.57
CA TRP A 86 -0.72 12.42 -2.39
C TRP A 86 -0.45 12.09 -0.92
N LEU A 87 -0.45 13.09 -0.04
CA LEU A 87 -0.11 12.93 1.37
C LEU A 87 -1.12 12.03 2.10
N LEU A 88 -2.38 12.04 1.68
CA LEU A 88 -3.40 11.16 2.27
C LEU A 88 -3.19 9.71 1.85
N ALA A 89 -2.74 9.48 0.62
CA ALA A 89 -2.33 8.14 0.17
C ALA A 89 -1.05 7.68 0.89
N ASP A 90 -0.07 8.56 1.09
CA ASP A 90 1.16 8.27 1.83
C ASP A 90 0.88 7.91 3.30
N LEU A 91 0.00 8.66 3.98
CA LEU A 91 -0.41 8.32 5.34
C LEU A 91 -1.19 6.99 5.38
N ALA A 92 -2.09 6.76 4.43
CA ALA A 92 -2.87 5.53 4.36
C ALA A 92 -2.00 4.29 4.05
N VAL A 93 -0.84 4.44 3.41
CA VAL A 93 0.07 3.31 3.19
C VAL A 93 0.67 2.81 4.50
N LEU A 94 0.91 3.69 5.47
CA LEU A 94 1.36 3.30 6.81
C LEU A 94 0.29 2.50 7.56
N ASP A 95 -0.97 2.93 7.47
CA ASP A 95 -2.08 2.21 8.11
C ASP A 95 -2.32 0.83 7.46
N CYS A 96 -2.13 0.72 6.13
CA CYS A 96 -2.11 -0.57 5.45
C CYS A 96 -0.97 -1.47 5.94
N ALA A 97 0.25 -0.92 6.04
CA ALA A 97 1.41 -1.68 6.49
C ALA A 97 1.20 -2.26 7.89
N ARG A 98 0.66 -1.45 8.82
CA ARG A 98 0.31 -1.91 10.17
C ARG A 98 -0.73 -3.02 10.16
N ALA A 99 -1.79 -2.88 9.37
CA ALA A 99 -2.83 -3.90 9.27
C ALA A 99 -2.29 -5.24 8.74
N ILE A 100 -1.44 -5.20 7.70
CA ILE A 100 -0.80 -6.39 7.12
C ILE A 100 0.16 -7.04 8.14
N ASN A 101 0.97 -6.23 8.81
CA ASN A 101 1.90 -6.72 9.82
C ASN A 101 1.17 -7.34 11.03
N ALA A 102 0.00 -6.81 11.41
CA ALA A 102 -0.82 -7.36 12.48
C ALA A 102 -1.47 -8.69 12.06
N ALA A 103 -2.09 -8.74 10.88
CA ALA A 103 -2.79 -9.92 10.35
C ALA A 103 -1.90 -11.16 10.24
N THR A 104 -0.63 -10.95 9.89
CA THR A 104 0.35 -12.04 9.72
C THR A 104 0.95 -12.56 11.03
N ARG A 105 0.85 -11.79 12.13
CA ARG A 105 1.25 -12.26 13.47
C ARG A 105 0.21 -13.19 14.08
N GLU A 106 -1.07 -13.00 13.77
CA GLU A 106 -2.16 -13.84 14.25
C GLU A 106 -2.16 -15.25 13.61
N THR A 107 -1.53 -15.40 12.45
CA THR A 107 -1.39 -16.69 11.75
C THR A 107 -0.15 -17.50 12.12
N ALA A 108 0.75 -16.96 12.95
CA ALA A 108 1.84 -17.75 13.53
C ALA A 108 1.31 -18.40 14.82
N PRO A 109 1.00 -19.71 14.85
CA PRO A 109 0.72 -20.36 16.11
C PRO A 109 1.97 -20.20 16.98
N GLU A 110 1.75 -19.79 18.22
CA GLU A 110 2.72 -19.94 19.29
C GLU A 110 3.24 -21.38 19.22
N ALA A 111 4.47 -21.55 18.75
CA ALA A 111 5.24 -22.75 18.99
C ALA A 111 5.71 -22.70 20.46
N GLU A 112 4.74 -22.70 21.37
CA GLU A 112 4.97 -22.92 22.79
C GLU A 112 4.44 -24.31 23.15
N GLY A 113 5.33 -25.17 23.64
CA GLY A 113 4.97 -26.36 24.38
C GLY A 113 5.49 -27.67 23.80
N SER A 114 6.76 -27.98 24.09
CA SER A 114 7.20 -29.34 24.45
C SER A 114 8.37 -29.27 25.41
#